data_AF-A0A359D8A9-F1
#
_entry.id   AF-A0A359D8A9-F1
#
_cell.length_a   1.000
_cell.length_b   1.000
_cell.length_c   1.000
_cell.angle_alpha   90.00
_cell.angle_beta   90.00
_cell.angle_gamma   90.00
#
_symmetry.space_group_name_H-M   'P 1'
#
loop_
_entity.id
_entity.type
_entity.pdbx_description
1 polymer ?
#
loop_
_entity_poly.entity_id
_entity_poly.type
_entity_poly.pdbx_seq_one_letter_code
_entity_poly.pdbx_strand_id
1 'polypeptide(L)'
;RMQYLGKLKRRLYRLTLAAGALPEAASELFSPVHKSSVGEVVLAAQGDSGIELLAVLQEDAANDGRIYLDATQERPLTLLDLPYSLDSDREIQR
;
A
#
# COMPACT_ATOMS: atom_id res chain seq x y z
N ARG A 1 21.03 -4.24 21.41
CA ARG A 1 20.06 -5.09 20.68
C ARG A 1 18.74 -4.34 20.72
N MET A 2 18.23 -3.84 19.59
CA MET A 2 16.92 -3.19 19.57
C MET A 2 15.85 -4.29 19.57
N GLN A 3 15.07 -4.36 20.64
CA GLN A 3 13.82 -5.11 20.67
C GLN A 3 12.71 -4.17 20.19
N TYR A 4 12.01 -4.56 19.13
CA TYR A 4 10.89 -3.78 18.61
C TYR A 4 9.65 -4.06 19.47
N LEU A 5 9.39 -3.18 20.43
CA LEU A 5 8.22 -3.22 21.33
C LEU A 5 6.97 -2.56 20.71
N GLY A 6 6.91 -2.42 19.38
CA GLY A 6 5.82 -1.77 18.66
C GLY A 6 5.07 -2.75 17.76
N LYS A 7 3.73 -2.75 17.83
CA LYS A 7 2.89 -3.36 16.80
C LYS A 7 3.30 -2.83 15.43
N LEU A 8 3.57 -3.71 14.47
CA LEU A 8 3.88 -3.33 13.10
C LEU A 8 2.64 -2.66 12.49
N LYS A 9 2.66 -1.32 12.36
CA LYS A 9 1.51 -0.55 11.84
C LYS A 9 1.54 -0.32 10.33
N ARG A 10 2.66 -0.65 9.68
CA ARG A 10 2.90 -0.38 8.25
C ARG A 10 3.51 -1.60 7.59
N ARG A 11 3.00 -1.95 6.41
CA ARG A 11 3.44 -3.11 5.62
C ARG A 11 3.51 -2.73 4.15
N LEU A 12 4.30 -3.47 3.38
CA LEU A 12 4.39 -3.30 1.93
C LEU A 12 3.25 -4.05 1.27
N TYR A 13 2.47 -3.34 0.47
CA TYR A 13 1.35 -3.86 -0.29
C TYR A 13 1.59 -3.69 -1.78
N ARG A 14 0.98 -4.59 -2.55
CA ARG A 14 0.97 -4.54 -4.00
C ARG A 14 -0.35 -3.95 -4.46
N LEU A 15 -0.27 -2.92 -5.30
CA LEU A 15 -1.43 -2.20 -5.82
C LEU A 15 -1.35 -2.15 -7.34
N THR A 16 -2.50 -1.98 -7.96
CA THR A 16 -2.61 -1.72 -9.39
C THR A 16 -3.41 -0.45 -9.65
N LEU A 17 -3.01 0.27 -10.68
CA LEU A 17 -3.69 1.42 -11.23
C LEU A 17 -4.10 1.07 -12.67
N ALA A 18 -5.40 1.16 -12.94
CA ALA A 18 -5.97 0.74 -14.23
C ALA A 18 -5.49 1.60 -15.41
N ALA A 19 -5.32 2.90 -15.21
CA ALA A 19 -4.85 3.82 -16.24
C ALA A 19 -4.27 5.09 -15.60
N GLY A 20 -3.32 5.73 -16.28
CA GLY A 20 -2.75 7.00 -15.87
C GLY A 20 -1.26 7.10 -16.13
N ALA A 21 -0.62 8.04 -15.43
CA ALA A 21 0.83 8.19 -15.41
C ALA A 21 1.44 7.26 -14.35
N LEU A 22 2.63 6.74 -14.66
CA LEU A 22 3.43 5.95 -13.73
C LEU A 22 3.82 6.82 -12.52
N PRO A 23 3.43 6.45 -11.29
CA PRO A 23 3.72 7.28 -10.13
C PRO A 23 5.20 7.23 -9.77
N GLU A 24 5.73 8.36 -9.30
CA GLU A 24 7.11 8.43 -8.85
C GLU A 24 7.30 7.72 -7.51
N ALA A 25 8.49 7.17 -7.29
CA ALA A 25 8.85 6.67 -5.97
C ALA A 25 8.79 7.81 -4.93
N ALA A 26 8.47 7.47 -3.70
CA ALA A 26 8.15 8.39 -2.59
C ALA A 26 6.88 9.24 -2.79
N SER A 27 6.07 9.00 -3.82
CA SER A 27 4.75 9.65 -3.93
C SER A 27 3.87 9.26 -2.74
N GLU A 28 3.21 10.25 -2.16
CA GLU A 28 2.31 10.05 -1.01
C GLU A 28 0.99 9.38 -1.45
N LEU A 29 0.48 8.50 -0.60
CA LEU A 29 -0.80 7.83 -0.81
C LEU A 29 -1.83 8.29 0.22
N PHE A 30 -3.08 8.40 -0.21
CA PHE A 30 -4.17 8.94 0.60
C PHE A 30 -5.31 7.93 0.72
N SER A 31 -6.07 8.02 1.81
CA SER A 31 -7.26 7.21 2.05
C SER A 31 -8.36 8.11 2.61
N PRO A 32 -9.64 7.92 2.24
CA PRO A 32 -10.75 8.74 2.72
C PRO A 32 -10.95 8.65 4.24
N VAL A 33 -10.44 7.58 4.85
CA VAL A 33 -10.55 7.34 6.30
C VAL A 33 -9.55 8.18 7.09
N HIS A 34 -8.49 8.69 6.45
CA HIS A 34 -7.41 9.43 7.09
C HIS A 34 -7.24 10.82 6.45
N LYS A 35 -7.05 11.86 7.29
CA LYS A 35 -6.81 13.23 6.81
C LYS A 35 -5.38 13.48 6.30
N SER A 36 -4.50 12.49 6.38
CA SER A 36 -3.08 12.63 6.08
C SER A 36 -2.61 11.44 5.26
N SER A 37 -1.42 11.56 4.67
CA SER A 37 -0.78 10.48 3.92
C SER A 37 -0.75 9.19 4.74
N VAL A 38 -1.30 8.12 4.15
CA VAL A 38 -1.38 6.79 4.75
C VAL A 38 -0.21 5.90 4.36
N GLY A 39 0.63 6.37 3.45
CA GLY A 39 1.70 5.58 2.89
C GLY A 39 2.45 6.27 1.76
N GLU A 40 3.38 5.54 1.18
CA GLU A 40 4.22 6.03 0.09
C GLU A 40 4.47 4.94 -0.95
N VAL A 41 4.63 5.36 -2.20
CA VAL A 41 5.03 4.50 -3.31
C VAL A 41 6.51 4.15 -3.18
N VAL A 42 6.85 2.87 -3.16
CA VAL A 42 8.23 2.39 -3.15
C VAL A 42 8.73 2.16 -4.56
N LEU A 43 7.89 1.53 -5.39
CA LEU A 43 8.25 1.16 -6.76
C LEU A 43 6.99 1.17 -7.62
N ALA A 44 7.10 1.64 -8.85
CA ALA A 44 6.04 1.55 -9.84
C ALA A 44 6.60 1.07 -11.17
N ALA A 45 5.83 0.23 -11.85
CA ALA A 45 6.17 -0.35 -13.14
C ALA A 45 4.91 -0.42 -14.00
N GLN A 46 5.08 -0.19 -15.30
CA GLN A 46 4.01 -0.42 -16.27
C GLN A 46 4.06 -1.89 -16.69
N GLY A 47 2.95 -2.60 -16.50
CA GLY A 47 2.75 -3.97 -16.96
C GLY A 47 1.88 -4.03 -18.21
N ASP A 48 1.58 -5.25 -18.68
CA ASP A 48 0.79 -5.48 -19.90
C ASP A 48 -0.67 -4.98 -19.81
N SER A 49 -1.28 -5.02 -18.62
CA SER A 49 -2.70 -4.69 -18.42
C SER A 49 -2.95 -3.41 -17.62
N GLY A 50 -1.90 -2.66 -17.29
CA GLY A 50 -2.01 -1.46 -16.47
C GLY A 50 -0.70 -1.11 -15.78
N ILE A 51 -0.79 -0.32 -14.72
CA ILE A 51 0.37 0.03 -13.89
C ILE A 51 0.29 -0.78 -12.59
N GLU A 52 1.40 -1.42 -12.23
CA GLU A 52 1.56 -2.09 -10.95
C GLU A 52 2.55 -1.31 -10.10
N LEU A 53 2.26 -1.20 -8.81
CA LEU A 53 3.14 -0.53 -7.87
C LEU A 53 3.17 -1.23 -6.52
N LEU A 54 4.28 -1.02 -5.82
CA LEU A 54 4.50 -1.42 -4.45
C LEU A 54 4.48 -0.18 -3.59
N ALA A 55 3.73 -0.22 -2.50
CA ALA A 55 3.65 0.89 -1.57
C ALA A 55 3.65 0.41 -0.13
N VAL A 56 4.25 1.20 0.75
CA VAL A 56 4.12 0.97 2.19
C VAL A 56 2.85 1.67 2.64
N LEU A 57 1.89 0.91 3.15
CA LEU A 57 0.62 1.43 3.67
C LEU A 57 0.48 1.12 5.15
N GLN A 58 -0.29 1.98 5.84
CA GLN A 58 -0.83 1.65 7.15
C GLN A 58 -1.85 0.51 7.04
N GLU A 59 -1.81 -0.41 7.99
CA GLU A 59 -2.68 -1.59 7.99
C GLU A 59 -4.18 -1.22 8.00
N ASP A 60 -4.56 -0.16 8.73
CA ASP A 60 -5.93 0.37 8.78
C ASP A 60 -6.41 0.82 7.39
N ALA A 61 -5.56 1.56 6.67
CA ALA A 61 -5.87 2.05 5.32
C ALA A 61 -5.91 0.89 4.30
N ALA A 62 -5.00 -0.08 4.43
CA ALA A 62 -5.00 -1.27 3.58
C ALA A 62 -6.24 -2.15 3.83
N ASN A 63 -6.73 -2.22 5.08
CA ASN A 63 -7.96 -2.93 5.44
C ASN A 63 -9.21 -2.26 4.87
N ASP A 64 -9.26 -0.92 4.86
CA ASP A 64 -10.33 -0.16 4.21
C ASP A 64 -10.40 -0.40 2.69
N GLY A 65 -9.26 -0.65 2.05
CA GLY A 65 -9.19 -0.98 0.63
C GLY A 65 -9.32 0.23 -0.31
N ARG A 66 -9.68 1.42 0.19
CA ARG A 66 -9.77 2.64 -0.62
C ARG A 66 -8.50 3.46 -0.48
N ILE A 67 -7.59 3.26 -1.41
CA ILE A 67 -6.33 4.00 -1.51
C ILE A 67 -6.35 4.83 -2.79
N TYR A 68 -5.83 6.04 -2.71
CA TYR A 68 -5.74 6.98 -3.81
C TYR A 68 -4.32 7.51 -3.93
N LEU A 69 -3.88 7.76 -5.16
CA LEU A 69 -2.56 8.32 -5.42
C LEU A 69 -2.49 9.83 -5.16
N ASP A 70 -3.64 10.48 -5.01
CA ASP A 70 -3.76 11.92 -4.76
C ASP A 70 -4.83 12.19 -3.71
N ALA A 71 -4.69 13.31 -3.01
CA ALA A 71 -5.69 13.80 -2.07
C ALA A 71 -7.04 14.15 -2.74
N THR A 72 -7.05 14.38 -4.06
CA THR A 72 -8.26 14.65 -4.85
C THR A 72 -9.10 13.40 -5.14
N GLN A 73 -8.58 12.21 -4.79
CA GLN A 73 -9.26 10.92 -4.97
C GLN A 73 -9.59 10.56 -6.43
N GLU A 74 -8.89 11.17 -7.39
CA GLU A 74 -9.12 10.99 -8.83
C GLU A 74 -8.47 9.71 -9.38
N ARG A 75 -7.44 9.22 -8.70
CA ARG A 75 -6.67 8.02 -9.09
C ARG A 75 -6.81 6.92 -8.02
N PRO A 76 -7.90 6.13 -8.06
CA PRO A 76 -8.08 5.01 -7.15
C PRO A 76 -7.09 3.88 -7.47
N LEU A 77 -6.49 3.33 -6.42
CA LEU A 77 -5.63 2.17 -6.46
C LEU A 77 -6.39 0.95 -5.96
N THR A 78 -6.20 -0.16 -6.64
CA THR A 78 -6.76 -1.45 -6.23
C THR A 78 -5.68 -2.24 -5.51
N LEU A 79 -5.93 -2.59 -4.24
CA LEU A 79 -5.09 -3.53 -3.51
C LEU A 79 -5.18 -4.91 -4.17
N LEU A 80 -4.03 -5.44 -4.56
CA LEU A 80 -3.90 -6.80 -5.06
C LEU A 80 -3.57 -7.73 -3.89
N ASP A 81 -4.27 -8.85 -3.83
CA ASP A 81 -3.93 -9.91 -2.90
C ASP A 81 -2.56 -10.50 -3.26
N LEU A 82 -1.74 -10.73 -2.25
CA LEU A 82 -0.46 -11.40 -2.45
C LEU A 82 -0.75 -12.89 -2.66
N PRO A 83 -0.13 -13.57 -3.64
CA PRO A 83 -0.38 -14.99 -3.94
C PRO A 83 0.05 -15.96 -2.82
N TYR A 84 0.48 -15.42 -1.68
CA TYR A 84 0.78 -16.14 -0.46
C TYR A 84 -0.07 -15.52 0.66
N SER A 85 -0.79 -16.37 1.39
CA SER A 85 -1.52 -15.97 2.57
C SER A 85 -0.52 -15.38 3.59
N LEU A 86 -0.63 -14.07 3.85
CA LEU A 86 0.02 -13.42 4.98
C LEU A 86 -0.69 -13.89 6.26
N ASP A 87 -0.40 -15.13 6.65
CA ASP A 87 -0.88 -15.73 7.88
C ASP A 87 -0.19 -15.01 9.05
N SER A 88 -0.81 -13.91 9.50
CA SER A 88 -0.31 -13.04 10.56
C SER A 88 -0.17 -13.76 11.92
N ASP A 89 -0.59 -15.03 12.01
CA ASP A 89 -0.54 -15.86 13.21
C ASP A 89 0.81 -16.61 13.36
N ARG A 90 1.56 -16.84 12.28
CA ARG A 90 2.79 -17.68 12.34
C ARG A 90 4.09 -16.95 12.68
N GLU A 91 4.09 -15.63 12.87
CA GLU A 91 5.29 -14.85 13.23
C GLU A 91 5.53 -14.70 14.75
N ILE A 92 4.59 -15.13 15.61
CA ILE A 92 4.71 -14.96 17.08
C ILE A 92 5.26 -16.23 17.79
N GLN A 93 5.70 -17.25 17.05
CA GLN A 93 6.39 -18.41 17.62
C GLN A 93 7.81 -18.58 17.06
N ARG A 94 8.76 -17.77 17.56
CA ARG A 94 10.14 -18.23 17.76
C ARG A 94 10.89 -17.44 18.80
#